data_AF-A0A520BIS8-F1
#
_entry.id   AF-A0A520BIS8-F1
#
_cell.length_a   1.000
_cell.length_b   1.000
_cell.length_c   1.000
_cell.angle_alpha   90.00
_cell.angle_beta   90.00
_cell.angle_gamma   90.00
#
_symmetry.space_group_name_H-M   'P 1'
#
loop_
_entity.id
_entity.type
_entity.pdbx_description
1 polymer ?
#
loop_
_entity_poly.entity_id
_entity_poly.type
_entity_poly.pdbx_seq_one_letter_code
_entity_poly.pdbx_strand_id
1 'polypeptide(L)'
;MSSHEELRVSLGSFVLGNLDLEEHRGVEAHLRTCQACRAELALLQPLTGLLDLARTTAVDQVQASSLLEQRVLEDHRRASEAAAGSSPSGSVARRRRSRWRLGRRWSMPAAG
;
A
#
# COMPACT_ATOMS: atom_id res chain seq x y z
N MET A 1 13.33 9.22 9.21
CA MET A 1 11.92 9.25 9.62
C MET A 1 11.89 8.68 11.03
N SER A 2 11.22 9.37 11.95
CA SER A 2 11.18 8.98 13.36
C SER A 2 10.42 7.67 13.53
N SER A 3 10.77 6.85 14.52
CA SER A 3 10.11 5.58 14.84
C SER A 3 8.59 5.74 15.02
N HIS A 4 8.14 6.90 15.51
CA HIS A 4 6.72 7.25 15.59
C HIS A 4 6.01 7.20 14.24
N GLU A 5 6.59 7.78 13.18
CA GLU A 5 5.94 7.84 11.86
C GLU A 5 5.88 6.45 11.21
N GLU A 6 6.89 5.62 11.45
CA GLU A 6 6.90 4.23 10.96
C GLU A 6 5.78 3.41 11.60
N LEU A 7 5.56 3.57 12.91
CA LEU A 7 4.48 2.90 13.64
C LEU A 7 3.10 3.46 13.28
N ARG A 8 3.00 4.77 13.03
CA ARG A 8 1.78 5.42 12.55
C ARG A 8 1.32 4.86 11.20
N VAL A 9 2.25 4.74 10.24
CA VAL A 9 1.97 4.11 8.93
C VAL A 9 1.54 2.64 9.09
N SER A 10 2.09 1.94 10.08
CA SER A 10 1.76 0.54 10.34
C SER A 10 0.34 0.32 10.90
N LEU A 11 -0.36 1.37 11.38
CA LEU A 11 -1.71 1.25 11.93
C LEU A 11 -2.73 0.66 10.95
N GLY A 12 -2.60 0.96 9.65
CA GLY A 12 -3.48 0.35 8.64
C GLY A 12 -3.27 -1.16 8.53
N SER A 13 -2.02 -1.62 8.56
CA SER A 13 -1.70 -3.05 8.54
C SER A 13 -2.08 -3.74 9.85
N PHE A 14 -1.95 -3.03 10.97
CA PHE A 14 -2.40 -3.49 12.29
C PHE A 14 -3.91 -3.76 12.29
N VAL A 15 -4.72 -2.81 11.82
CA VAL A 15 -6.19 -2.96 11.73
C VAL A 15 -6.61 -4.12 10.81
N LEU A 16 -5.89 -4.31 9.71
CA LEU A 16 -6.17 -5.37 8.74
C LEU A 16 -5.58 -6.74 9.14
N GLY A 17 -4.88 -6.83 10.28
CA GLY A 17 -4.28 -8.08 10.76
C GLY A 17 -3.11 -8.59 9.90
N ASN A 18 -2.39 -7.69 9.21
CA ASN A 18 -1.33 -8.01 8.25
C ASN A 18 0.09 -7.76 8.80
N LEU A 19 0.25 -7.68 10.11
CA LEU A 19 1.55 -7.54 10.78
C LEU A 19 2.06 -8.88 11.29
N ASP A 20 3.38 -9.05 11.35
CA ASP A 20 3.97 -10.14 12.12
C ASP A 20 3.88 -9.89 13.64
N LEU A 21 4.27 -10.89 14.43
CA LEU A 21 4.17 -10.83 15.89
C LEU A 21 5.01 -9.72 16.53
N GLU A 22 6.20 -9.43 15.98
CA GLU A 22 7.09 -8.41 16.51
C GLU A 22 6.55 -7.01 16.18
N GLU A 23 6.12 -6.82 14.93
CA GLU A 23 5.48 -5.60 14.46
C GLU A 23 4.21 -5.28 15.26
N HIS A 24 3.37 -6.30 15.50
CA HIS A 24 2.15 -6.15 16.29
C HIS A 24 2.45 -5.66 17.70
N ARG A 25 3.42 -6.28 18.40
CA ARG A 25 3.86 -5.87 19.74
C ARG A 25 4.43 -4.46 19.76
N GLY A 26 5.15 -4.07 18.71
CA GLY A 26 5.68 -2.72 18.55
C GLY A 26 4.57 -1.67 18.48
N VAL A 27 3.53 -1.94 17.69
CA VAL A 27 2.36 -1.05 17.58
C VAL A 27 1.58 -0.99 18.89
N GLU A 28 1.31 -2.13 19.55
CA GLU A 28 0.64 -2.16 20.86
C GLU A 28 1.41 -1.37 21.92
N ALA A 29 2.73 -1.52 21.97
CA ALA A 29 3.59 -0.78 22.88
C ALA A 29 3.48 0.74 22.66
N HIS A 30 3.41 1.17 21.41
CA HIS A 30 3.26 2.57 21.05
C HIS A 30 1.87 3.13 21.40
N LEU A 31 0.81 2.37 21.14
CA LEU A 31 -0.57 2.79 21.43
C LEU A 31 -0.82 3.00 22.93
N ARG A 32 -0.07 2.33 23.81
CA ARG A 32 -0.13 2.55 25.26
C ARG A 32 0.27 3.97 25.67
N THR A 33 1.12 4.64 24.89
CA THR A 33 1.69 5.96 25.25
C THR A 33 1.28 7.09 24.30
N CYS A 34 0.89 6.78 23.06
CA CYS A 34 0.54 7.80 22.08
C CYS A 34 -0.97 7.96 21.89
N GLN A 35 -1.52 9.09 22.36
CA GLN A 35 -2.94 9.42 22.18
C GLN A 35 -3.29 9.73 20.71
N ALA A 36 -2.39 10.39 19.97
CA ALA A 36 -2.61 10.72 18.56
C ALA A 36 -2.79 9.46 17.70
N CYS A 37 -1.92 8.46 17.85
CA CYS A 37 -2.03 7.20 17.13
C CYS A 37 -3.25 6.36 17.58
N ARG A 38 -3.70 6.47 18.84
CA ARG A 38 -4.97 5.87 19.26
C ARG A 38 -6.18 6.52 18.58
N ALA A 39 -6.18 7.84 18.45
CA ALA A 39 -7.24 8.56 17.75
C ALA A 39 -7.26 8.19 16.25
N GLU A 40 -6.10 8.08 15.62
CA GLU A 40 -5.99 7.61 14.23
C GLU A 40 -6.44 6.16 14.06
N LEU A 41 -6.06 5.27 14.99
CA LEU A 41 -6.55 3.88 14.99
C LEU A 41 -8.07 3.83 15.04
N ALA A 42 -8.71 4.67 15.86
CA ALA A 42 -10.17 4.74 15.95
C ALA A 42 -10.83 5.19 14.63
N LEU A 43 -10.17 6.03 13.83
CA LEU A 43 -10.65 6.42 12.50
C LEU A 43 -10.53 5.27 11.49
N LEU A 44 -9.55 4.38 11.66
CA LEU A 44 -9.31 3.25 10.77
C LEU A 44 -10.15 2.01 11.11
N GLN A 45 -10.51 1.81 12.38
CA GLN A 45 -11.26 0.63 12.83
C GLN A 45 -12.54 0.32 12.03
N PRO A 46 -13.38 1.30 11.63
CA PRO A 46 -14.57 1.03 10.83
C PRO A 46 -14.28 0.44 9.44
N LEU A 47 -13.05 0.58 8.93
CA LEU A 47 -12.68 0.14 7.59
C LEU A 47 -12.85 -1.37 7.39
N THR A 48 -12.59 -2.19 8.42
CA THR A 48 -12.75 -3.64 8.32
C THR A 48 -14.20 -4.02 8.05
N GLY A 49 -15.15 -3.39 8.73
CA GLY A 49 -16.58 -3.59 8.50
C GLY A 49 -17.00 -3.16 7.09
N LEU A 50 -16.48 -2.02 6.59
CA LEU A 50 -16.74 -1.58 5.21
C LEU A 50 -16.17 -2.57 4.16
N LEU A 51 -14.99 -3.14 4.42
CA LEU A 51 -14.38 -4.13 3.54
C LEU A 51 -15.13 -5.47 3.56
N ASP A 52 -15.68 -5.87 4.71
CA ASP A 52 -16.54 -7.05 4.81
C ASP A 52 -17.84 -6.85 4.02
N LEU A 53 -18.45 -5.67 4.09
CA LEU A 53 -19.61 -5.33 3.25
C LEU A 53 -19.27 -5.44 1.76
N ALA A 54 -18.11 -4.95 1.34
CA ALA A 54 -17.66 -5.06 -0.07
C ALA A 54 -17.47 -6.52 -0.49
N ARG A 55 -17.08 -7.41 0.42
CA ARG A 55 -16.95 -8.85 0.15
C ARG A 55 -18.32 -9.53 -0.01
N THR A 56 -19.29 -9.16 0.82
CA THR A 56 -20.62 -9.80 0.81
C THR A 56 -21.57 -9.20 -0.20
N THR A 57 -21.32 -7.97 -0.64
CA THR A 57 -22.11 -7.33 -1.69
C THR A 57 -21.76 -7.98 -3.02
N ALA A 58 -22.73 -8.66 -3.63
CA ALA A 58 -22.59 -9.17 -4.98
C ALA A 58 -22.43 -7.98 -5.94
N VAL A 59 -21.20 -7.74 -6.37
CA VAL A 59 -20.90 -6.81 -7.46
C VAL A 59 -20.77 -7.66 -8.70
N ASP A 60 -21.48 -7.28 -9.76
CA ASP A 60 -21.30 -7.90 -11.07
C ASP A 60 -19.84 -7.76 -11.47
N GLN A 61 -19.13 -8.88 -11.54
CA GLN A 61 -17.77 -8.88 -12.02
C GLN A 61 -17.78 -8.58 -13.51
N VAL A 62 -17.36 -7.37 -13.86
CA VAL A 62 -17.18 -6.98 -15.26
C VAL A 62 -15.99 -7.77 -15.79
N GLN A 63 -16.29 -8.77 -16.64
CA GLN A 63 -15.26 -9.43 -17.42
C GLN A 63 -14.73 -8.44 -18.46
N ALA A 64 -13.42 -8.27 -18.51
CA ALA A 64 -12.81 -7.44 -19.54
C ALA A 64 -13.04 -8.09 -20.91
N SER A 65 -13.15 -7.26 -21.96
CA SER A 65 -13.12 -7.82 -23.31
C SER A 65 -11.73 -8.35 -23.61
N SER A 66 -11.64 -9.47 -24.32
CA SER A 66 -10.36 -10.09 -24.70
C SER A 66 -9.42 -9.12 -25.43
N LEU A 67 -9.96 -8.18 -26.20
CA LEU A 67 -9.18 -7.14 -26.87
C LEU A 67 -8.54 -6.16 -25.88
N LEU A 68 -9.24 -5.76 -24.82
CA LEU A 68 -8.68 -4.91 -23.77
C LEU A 68 -7.62 -5.66 -22.98
N GLU A 69 -7.85 -6.93 -22.63
CA GLU A 69 -6.87 -7.77 -21.94
C GLU A 69 -5.56 -7.88 -22.74
N GLN A 70 -5.65 -8.20 -24.03
CA GLN A 70 -4.49 -8.29 -24.92
C GLN A 70 -3.70 -6.98 -24.98
N ARG A 71 -4.41 -5.83 -25.04
CA ARG A 71 -3.76 -4.52 -25.07
C ARG A 71 -3.02 -4.23 -23.77
N VAL A 72 -3.66 -4.45 -22.62
CA VAL A 72 -3.05 -4.21 -21.29
C VAL A 72 -1.82 -5.09 -21.09
N LEU A 73 -1.88 -6.36 -21.48
CA LEU A 73 -0.75 -7.28 -21.38
C LEU A 73 0.43 -6.86 -22.28
N GLU A 74 0.16 -6.42 -23.51
CA GLU A 74 1.17 -5.94 -24.44
C GLU A 74 1.83 -4.64 -23.93
N ASP A 75 1.05 -3.71 -23.37
CA ASP A 75 1.57 -2.48 -22.78
C ASP A 75 2.45 -2.77 -21.56
N HIS A 76 2.03 -3.71 -20.70
CA HIS A 76 2.85 -4.17 -19.57
C HIS A 76 4.16 -4.81 -20.03
N ARG A 77 4.13 -5.64 -21.08
CA ARG A 77 5.32 -6.26 -21.66
C ARG A 77 6.30 -5.19 -22.13
N ARG A 78 5.85 -4.22 -22.94
CA ARG A 78 6.68 -3.11 -23.44
C ARG A 78 7.28 -2.28 -22.31
N ALA A 79 6.48 -1.95 -21.29
CA ALA A 79 6.96 -1.20 -20.13
C ALA A 79 8.03 -1.97 -19.35
N SER A 80 7.87 -3.29 -19.22
CA SER A 80 8.86 -4.15 -18.55
C SER A 80 10.16 -4.26 -19.35
N GLU A 81 10.07 -4.37 -20.68
CA GLU A 81 11.23 -4.43 -21.58
C GLU A 81 12.01 -3.12 -21.58
N ALA A 82 11.31 -1.97 -21.62
CA ALA A 82 11.94 -0.65 -21.50
C ALA A 82 12.64 -0.45 -20.14
N ALA A 83 12.04 -0.95 -19.05
CA ALA A 83 12.64 -0.92 -17.72
C ALA A 83 13.85 -1.87 -17.60
N ALA A 84 13.80 -3.03 -18.25
CA ALA A 84 14.91 -3.98 -18.30
C ALA A 84 16.10 -3.45 -19.11
N GLY A 85 15.85 -2.80 -20.24
CA GLY A 85 16.87 -2.12 -21.06
C GLY A 85 17.52 -0.91 -20.38
N SER A 86 16.96 -0.44 -19.27
CA SER A 86 17.46 0.71 -18.50
C SER A 86 18.18 0.31 -17.20
N SER A 87 18.49 -0.98 -16.97
CA SER A 87 19.22 -1.39 -15.76
C SER A 87 20.73 -1.17 -15.87
N PRO A 88 21.35 -0.32 -15.05
CA PRO A 88 22.78 -0.41 -14.80
C PRO A 88 23.05 -1.75 -14.09
N SER A 89 23.86 -2.58 -14.73
CA SER A 89 24.41 -3.81 -14.15
C SER A 89 25.16 -3.45 -12.87
N GLY A 90 24.66 -3.89 -11.70
CA GLY A 90 25.33 -3.64 -10.42
C GLY A 90 24.49 -3.91 -9.18
N SER A 91 24.65 -5.11 -8.61
CA SER A 91 24.29 -5.51 -7.23
C SER A 91 22.80 -5.57 -6.86
N VAL A 92 22.24 -6.78 -6.95
CA VAL A 92 21.04 -7.19 -6.21
C VAL A 92 21.45 -7.43 -4.75
N ALA A 93 21.62 -6.35 -4.00
CA ALA A 93 21.70 -6.40 -2.54
C ALA A 93 20.66 -5.43 -1.95
N ARG A 94 19.65 -6.01 -1.28
CA ARG A 94 18.73 -5.34 -0.34
C ARG A 94 17.68 -4.38 -0.94
N ARG A 95 16.89 -4.84 -1.91
CA ARG A 95 15.72 -4.11 -2.45
C ARG A 95 14.37 -4.50 -1.83
N ARG A 96 14.31 -4.72 -0.50
CA ARG A 96 13.02 -4.89 0.24
C ARG A 96 12.67 -3.75 1.22
N ARG A 97 13.43 -2.64 1.26
CA ARG A 97 13.20 -1.52 2.22
C ARG A 97 13.15 -0.10 1.61
N SER A 98 12.88 0.07 0.32
CA SER A 98 12.97 1.39 -0.32
C SER A 98 11.79 1.81 -1.22
N ARG A 99 10.64 1.12 -1.18
CA ARG A 99 9.46 1.54 -1.99
C ARG A 99 8.51 2.52 -1.29
N TRP A 100 8.75 2.87 -0.02
CA TRP A 100 7.98 3.88 0.72
C TRP A 100 8.77 5.14 1.10
N ARG A 101 10.05 5.23 0.71
CA ARG A 101 10.84 6.46 0.79
C ARG A 101 11.35 6.77 -0.58
N LEU A 102 10.58 7.58 -1.30
CA LEU A 102 11.00 8.57 -2.29
C LEU A 102 9.70 9.09 -2.87
N GLY A 103 9.36 10.32 -2.48
CA GLY A 103 8.17 11.01 -2.92
C GLY A 103 8.00 10.93 -4.44
N ARG A 104 6.82 10.48 -4.86
CA ARG A 104 6.25 10.90 -6.13
C ARG A 104 5.04 11.73 -5.81
N ARG A 105 5.31 13.03 -5.67
CA ARG A 105 4.48 14.15 -6.08
C ARG A 105 3.24 13.68 -6.85
N TRP A 106 2.11 13.58 -6.15
CA TRP A 106 0.81 13.62 -6.81
C TRP A 106 0.68 15.05 -7.34
N SER A 107 0.88 15.24 -8.63
CA SER A 107 0.48 16.48 -9.28
C SER A 107 -1.04 16.44 -9.41
N MET A 108 -1.76 17.14 -8.54
CA MET A 108 -3.11 17.57 -8.85
C MET A 108 -3.02 18.71 -9.90
N PRO A 109 -3.82 18.70 -10.97
CA PRO A 109 -3.93 19.86 -11.83
C PRO A 109 -4.62 21.00 -11.06
N ALA A 110 -4.05 22.20 -11.13
CA ALA A 110 -4.65 23.41 -10.61
C ALA A 110 -5.99 23.67 -11.32
N ALA A 111 -7.08 23.78 -10.56
CA ALA A 111 -8.29 24.43 -11.01
C ALA A 111 -8.03 25.95 -11.04
N GLY A 112 -8.33 26.58 -12.17
CA GLY A 112 -8.18 28.01 -12.40
C GLY A 112 -9.28 28.85 -11.75
#